data_AF-A0A7V7VQL4-F1
#
_entry.id   AF-A0A7V7VQL4-F1
#
_cell.length_a   1.000
_cell.length_b   1.000
_cell.length_c   1.000
_cell.angle_alpha   90.00
_cell.angle_beta   90.00
_cell.angle_gamma   90.00
#
_symmetry.space_group_name_H-M   'P 1'
#
loop_
_entity.id
_entity.type
_entity.pdbx_description
1 polymer ?
#
loop_
_entity_poly.entity_id
_entity_poly.type
_entity_poly.pdbx_seq_one_letter_code
_entity_poly.pdbx_strand_id
1 'polypeptide(L)' 'MTNDRKRNAHEKIALGGLIVKAGLRSADRAFLLGVLIEAAKVREQSPEHYRLRALGAKAFRETPREED' A
#
# COMPACT_ATOMS: atom_id res chain seq x y z
N MET A 1 5.92 -0.35 25.95
CA MET A 1 6.25 1.07 25.71
C MET A 1 7.27 1.29 24.59
N THR A 2 8.51 0.77 24.65
CA THR A 2 9.52 0.98 23.59
C THR A 2 9.34 0.09 22.35
N ASN A 3 8.86 -1.15 22.52
CA ASN A 3 8.58 -2.05 21.39
C ASN A 3 7.38 -1.60 20.53
N ASP A 4 6.33 -1.05 21.15
CA ASP A 4 5.13 -0.61 20.45
C ASP A 4 5.42 0.56 19.49
N ARG A 5 6.30 1.47 19.90
CA ARG A 5 6.74 2.60 19.06
C ARG A 5 7.55 2.14 17.85
N LYS A 6 8.44 1.16 18.04
CA LYS A 6 9.24 0.58 16.93
C LYS A 6 8.35 -0.10 15.90
N ARG A 7 7.38 -0.89 16.36
CA ARG A 7 6.42 -1.58 15.47
C ARG A 7 5.57 -0.58 14.66
N ASN A 8 5.03 0.45 15.32
CA ASN A 8 4.25 1.49 14.66
C ASN A 8 5.06 2.26 13.60
N ALA A 9 6.36 2.49 13.83
CA ALA A 9 7.22 3.14 12.85
C ALA A 9 7.44 2.24 11.62
N HIS A 10 7.73 0.96 11.83
CA HIS A 10 7.88 0.00 10.71
C HIS A 10 6.60 -0.15 9.89
N GLU A 11 5.44 -0.23 10.54
CA GLU A 11 4.15 -0.33 9.84
C GLU A 11 3.89 0.92 8.98
N LYS A 12 4.16 2.12 9.50
CA LYS A 12 4.03 3.37 8.72
C LYS A 12 5.01 3.45 7.55
N ILE A 13 6.25 3.00 7.73
CA ILE A 13 7.26 2.94 6.66
C ILE A 13 6.81 1.98 5.56
N ALA A 14 6.35 0.78 5.93
CA ALA A 14 5.86 -0.21 4.99
C ALA A 14 4.68 0.32 4.16
N LEU A 15 3.71 0.97 4.81
CA LEU A 15 2.57 1.59 4.14
C LEU A 15 3.02 2.72 3.19
N GLY A 16 3.98 3.55 3.58
CA GLY A 16 4.57 4.56 2.70
C GLY A 16 5.28 3.95 1.49
N GLY A 17 5.95 2.81 1.66
CA GLY A 17 6.58 2.06 0.57
C GLY A 17 5.59 1.59 -0.51
N LEU A 18 4.33 1.32 -0.14
CA LEU A 18 3.28 0.96 -1.11
C LEU A 18 3.00 2.09 -2.10
N ILE A 19 2.97 3.34 -1.62
CA ILE A 19 2.73 4.52 -2.46
C ILE A 19 3.84 4.69 -3.50
N VAL A 20 5.09 4.49 -3.08
CA VAL A 20 6.25 4.55 -3.99
C VAL A 20 6.19 3.44 -5.03
N LYS A 21 5.90 2.20 -4.62
CA LYS A 21 5.79 1.05 -5.52
C LYS A 21 4.66 1.19 -6.54
N ALA A 22 3.58 1.90 -6.17
CA ALA A 22 2.51 2.25 -7.08
C ALA A 22 2.86 3.39 -8.07
N GLY A 23 4.07 3.95 -8.01
CA GLY A 23 4.50 5.07 -8.86
C GLY A 23 3.93 6.42 -8.43
N LEU A 24 3.42 6.54 -7.20
CA LEU A 24 2.67 7.71 -6.73
C LEU A 24 3.47 8.59 -5.76
N ARG A 25 4.81 8.53 -5.79
CA ARG A 25 5.69 9.30 -4.89
C ARG A 25 5.42 10.81 -4.93
N SER A 26 5.08 11.33 -6.11
CA SER A 26 4.80 12.76 -6.33
C SER A 26 3.30 13.09 -6.30
N ALA A 27 2.43 12.12 -6.02
CA ALA A 27 0.99 12.36 -5.98
C ALA A 27 0.60 13.23 -4.80
N ASP A 28 -0.44 14.05 -4.99
CA ASP A 28 -1.01 14.86 -3.93
C ASP A 28 -1.57 14.00 -2.77
N ARG A 29 -1.40 14.48 -1.53
CA ARG A 29 -1.78 13.72 -0.33
C ARG A 29 -3.29 13.56 -0.19
N ALA A 30 -4.07 14.58 -0.57
CA ALA A 30 -5.53 14.49 -0.52
C ALA A 30 -6.05 13.50 -1.56
N PHE A 31 -5.44 13.49 -2.75
CA PHE A 31 -5.72 12.47 -3.76
C PHE A 31 -5.46 11.05 -3.24
N LEU A 32 -4.28 10.79 -2.67
CA LEU A 32 -3.93 9.48 -2.10
C LEU A 32 -4.91 9.03 -1.02
N LEU A 33 -5.27 9.94 -0.10
CA LEU A 33 -6.24 9.63 0.94
C LEU A 33 -7.63 9.32 0.35
N GLY A 34 -8.06 10.08 -0.66
CA GLY A 34 -9.32 9.82 -1.36
C GLY A 34 -9.35 8.44 -2.00
N VAL A 35 -8.28 8.04 -2.70
CA VAL A 35 -8.14 6.69 -3.29
C VAL A 35 -8.25 5.60 -2.21
N LEU A 36 -7.57 5.78 -1.07
CA LEU A 36 -7.62 4.80 0.03
C LEU A 36 -8.99 4.71 0.69
N ILE A 37 -9.71 5.82 0.81
CA ILE A 37 -11.10 5.84 1.31
C ILE A 37 -12.02 5.08 0.38
N GLU A 38 -11.92 5.27 -0.94
CA GLU A 38 -12.69 4.49 -1.90
C GLU A 38 -12.32 3.00 -1.85
N ALA A 39 -11.03 2.67 -1.76
CA ALA A 39 -10.57 1.30 -1.61
C ALA A 39 -11.12 0.63 -0.34
N ALA A 40 -11.24 1.37 0.78
CA ALA A 40 -11.79 0.86 2.03
C ALA A 40 -13.29 0.50 1.95
N LYS A 41 -14.03 1.04 0.96
CA LYS A 41 -15.43 0.70 0.73
C LYS A 41 -15.60 -0.61 -0.06
N VAL A 42 -14.53 -1.11 -0.67
CA VAL A 42 -14.57 -2.37 -1.43
C VAL A 42 -14.83 -3.53 -0.48
N ARG A 43 -15.93 -4.26 -0.71
CA ARG A 43 -16.30 -5.41 0.12
C ARG A 43 -15.22 -6.48 0.05
N GLU A 44 -14.79 -6.98 1.20
CA GLU A 44 -13.87 -8.11 1.28
C GLU A 44 -14.41 -9.32 0.51
N GLN A 45 -13.51 -10.07 -0.14
CA GLN A 45 -13.84 -11.25 -0.94
C GLN A 45 -14.82 -11.00 -2.10
N SER A 46 -15.04 -9.73 -2.47
CA SER A 46 -15.70 -9.41 -3.73
C SER A 46 -14.78 -9.68 -4.94
N PRO A 47 -15.34 -9.85 -6.14
CA PRO A 47 -14.54 -9.93 -7.37
C PRO A 47 -13.58 -8.76 -7.54
N GLU A 48 -14.02 -7.56 -7.16
CA GLU A 48 -13.19 -6.36 -7.18
C GLU A 48 -12.03 -6.43 -6.19
N HIS A 49 -12.29 -6.84 -4.95
CA HIS A 49 -11.25 -7.07 -3.95
C HIS A 49 -10.20 -8.09 -4.45
N TYR A 50 -10.64 -9.20 -5.05
CA TYR A 50 -9.71 -10.19 -5.61
C TYR A 50 -8.89 -9.63 -6.78
N ARG A 51 -9.52 -8.85 -7.68
CA ARG A 51 -8.83 -8.20 -8.81
C ARG A 51 -7.76 -7.23 -8.32
N LEU A 52 -8.09 -6.36 -7.36
CA LEU A 52 -7.15 -5.39 -6.79
C LEU A 52 -6.00 -6.10 -6.05
N ARG A 53 -6.29 -7.16 -5.29
CA ARG A 53 -5.27 -8.00 -4.65
C ARG A 53 -4.34 -8.66 -5.66
N ALA A 54 -4.88 -9.21 -6.75
CA ALA A 54 -4.08 -9.84 -7.79
C ALA A 54 -3.16 -8.84 -8.50
N LEU A 55 -3.66 -7.63 -8.78
CA LEU A 55 -2.87 -6.53 -9.35
C LEU A 55 -1.72 -6.14 -8.42
N GLY A 56 -2.00 -5.93 -7.13
CA GLY A 56 -0.98 -5.62 -6.14
C GLY A 56 0.08 -6.72 -6.05
N ALA A 57 -0.34 -7.99 -5.99
CA ALA A 57 0.57 -9.13 -5.94
C ALA A 57 1.48 -9.22 -7.18
N LYS A 58 0.97 -8.85 -8.37
CA LYS A 58 1.77 -8.78 -9.60
C LYS A 58 2.82 -7.65 -9.50
N ALA A 59 2.41 -6.44 -9.12
CA ALA A 59 3.33 -5.32 -8.94
C ALA A 59 4.46 -5.61 -7.93
N PHE A 60 4.16 -6.35 -6.85
CA PHE A 60 5.17 -6.81 -5.90
C PHE A 60 6.22 -7.76 -6.49
N ARG A 61 5.83 -8.60 -7.46
CA ARG A 61 6.74 -9.54 -8.14
C ARG A 61 7.55 -8.88 -9.25
N GLU A 62 6.99 -7.85 -9.89
CA GLU A 62 7.60 -7.17 -11.04
C GLU A 62 8.62 -6.11 -10.64
N THR A 63 8.54 -5.56 -9.43
CA THR A 63 9.66 -4.80 -8.87
C THR A 63 10.78 -5.78 -8.51
N PRO A 64 11.98 -5.68 -9.13
CA PRO A 64 13.15 -6.36 -8.61
C PRO A 64 13.31 -5.97 -7.15
N ARG A 65 13.79 -6.88 -6.31
CA ARG A 65 14.27 -6.49 -4.99
C ARG A 65 15.37 -5.46 -5.26
N GLU A 66 15.13 -4.19 -4.95
CA GLU A 66 16.22 -3.29 -4.62
C GLU A 66 16.78 -3.88 -3.32
N GLU A 67 17.71 -4.81 -3.49
CA GLU A 67 18.64 -5.22 -2.46
C GLU A 67 19.55 -4.02 -2.21
N ASP A 68 19.38 -3.41 -1.03
CA ASP A 68 20.42 -2.71 -0.27
C ASP A 68 20.05 -2.77 1.22
#